data_AF-A0A914BFW2-F1
#
_entry.id   AF-A0A914BFW2-F1
#
_cell.length_a   1.000
_cell.length_b   1.000
_cell.length_c   1.000
_cell.angle_alpha   90.00
_cell.angle_beta   90.00
_cell.angle_gamma   90.00
#
_symmetry.space_group_name_H-M   'P 1'
#
loop_
_entity.id
_entity.type
_entity.pdbx_description
1 polymer ?
#
loop_
_entity_poly.entity_id
_entity_poly.type
_entity_poly.pdbx_seq_one_letter_code
_entity_poly.pdbx_strand_id
1 'polypeptide(L)'
;MHYRGSHLYWCDAFLDKIERSDLRGNNRELVLNTTNLLQIHPFDLAVYQDNVYWTDWRYTAVIRVHVNGRGLDIFSPALLQLAGGIHIQEEPDFCDSSPCNHGETCMDVVNGFTCLCPSGSPACSSSGGTTICVFILKKMPMFQNK
;
A
#
# COMPACT_ATOMS: atom_id res chain seq x y z
N MET A 1 13.29 -2.95 2.45
CA MET A 1 13.84 -1.68 1.93
C MET A 1 14.71 -1.93 0.68
N HIS A 2 14.08 -2.21 -0.46
CA HIS A 2 14.79 -2.30 -1.74
C HIS A 2 14.68 -0.95 -2.47
N TYR A 3 15.50 0.04 -2.09
CA TYR A 3 15.54 1.33 -2.79
C TYR A 3 16.16 1.15 -4.19
N ARG A 4 15.30 0.90 -5.18
CA ARG A 4 15.66 0.83 -6.60
C ARG A 4 15.56 2.20 -7.29
N GLY A 5 15.56 3.28 -6.51
CA GLY A 5 15.41 4.65 -7.01
C GLY A 5 16.69 5.15 -7.65
N SER A 6 16.83 5.02 -8.96
CA SER A 6 17.87 5.69 -9.76
C SER A 6 17.46 7.09 -10.23
N HIS A 7 16.29 7.58 -9.79
CA HIS A 7 15.66 8.79 -10.27
C HIS A 7 15.12 9.65 -9.14
N LEU A 8 15.21 10.97 -9.32
CA LEU A 8 14.50 11.98 -8.54
C LEU A 8 13.13 12.22 -9.17
N TYR A 9 12.09 12.33 -8.36
CA TYR A 9 10.74 12.64 -8.79
C TYR A 9 10.28 13.92 -8.09
N TRP A 10 9.60 14.80 -8.81
CA TRP A 10 8.97 15.99 -8.23
C TRP A 10 7.64 16.28 -8.92
N CYS A 11 6.79 17.01 -8.20
CA CYS A 11 5.56 17.56 -8.71
C CYS A 11 5.62 19.08 -8.70
N ASP A 12 4.99 19.69 -9.70
CA ASP A 12 4.80 21.14 -9.80
C ASP A 12 3.30 21.44 -9.75
N ALA A 13 2.85 22.01 -8.64
CA ALA A 13 1.45 22.32 -8.38
C ALA A 13 0.93 23.55 -9.15
N PHE A 14 1.83 24.35 -9.72
CA PHE A 14 1.46 25.50 -10.54
C PHE A 14 1.38 25.12 -12.03
N LEU A 15 2.25 24.22 -12.48
CA LEU A 15 2.27 23.73 -13.85
C LEU A 15 1.38 22.49 -14.06
N ASP A 16 0.83 21.91 -13.00
CA ASP A 16 0.02 20.68 -12.98
C ASP A 16 0.75 19.49 -13.63
N LYS A 17 2.03 19.32 -13.27
CA LYS A 17 2.95 18.34 -13.85
C LYS A 17 3.65 17.50 -12.80
N ILE A 18 4.00 16.28 -13.21
CA ILE A 18 4.90 15.38 -12.48
C ILE A 18 6.03 15.00 -13.43
N GLU A 19 7.25 15.10 -12.94
CA GLU A 19 8.47 14.90 -13.72
C GLU A 19 9.48 14.09 -12.92
N ARG A 20 10.47 13.55 -13.64
CA ARG A 20 11.60 12.84 -13.05
C ARG A 20 12.90 13.14 -13.76
N SER A 21 14.02 12.87 -13.11
CA SER A 21 15.36 12.92 -13.69
C SER A 21 16.23 11.85 -13.03
N ASP A 22 17.42 11.60 -13.57
CA ASP A 22 18.40 10.81 -12.84
C ASP A 22 18.84 11.52 -11.54
N LEU A 23 19.49 10.80 -10.63
CA LEU A 23 19.98 11.37 -9.36
C LEU A 23 21.01 12.52 -9.54
N ARG A 24 21.54 12.72 -10.75
CA ARG A 24 22.44 13.82 -11.10
C ARG A 24 21.69 15.02 -11.72
N GLY A 25 20.38 14.93 -11.86
CA GLY A 25 19.53 15.95 -12.46
C GLY A 25 19.51 15.96 -13.99
N ASN A 26 20.17 15.00 -14.66
CA ASN A 26 20.12 14.88 -16.12
C ASN A 26 18.94 14.01 -16.55
N ASN A 27 18.71 13.94 -17.87
CA ASN A 27 17.64 13.12 -18.46
C ASN A 27 16.26 13.43 -17.84
N ARG A 28 15.91 14.72 -17.78
CA ARG A 28 14.61 15.16 -17.28
C ARG A 28 13.50 14.67 -18.21
N GLU A 29 12.58 13.91 -17.65
CA GLU A 29 11.46 13.26 -18.33
C GLU A 29 10.14 13.71 -17.70
N LEU A 30 9.13 13.91 -18.57
CA LEU A 30 7.77 14.21 -18.16
C LEU A 30 7.02 12.90 -17.88
N VAL A 31 6.57 12.71 -16.64
CA VAL A 31 5.77 11.54 -16.24
C VAL A 31 4.30 11.80 -16.54
N LEU A 32 3.80 12.98 -16.15
CA LEU A 32 2.40 13.35 -16.34
C LEU A 32 2.26 14.86 -16.55
N ASN A 33 1.42 15.25 -17.50
CA ASN A 33 1.01 16.63 -17.71
C ASN A 33 -0.51 16.68 -17.81
N THR A 34 -1.13 17.43 -16.90
CA THR A 34 -2.60 17.54 -16.85
C THR A 34 -3.11 18.97 -16.90
N THR A 35 -2.26 19.95 -17.24
CA THR A 35 -2.58 21.38 -17.25
C THR A 35 -3.91 21.71 -17.97
N ASN A 36 -4.26 20.95 -19.01
CA ASN A 36 -5.47 21.16 -19.81
C ASN A 36 -6.54 20.05 -19.66
N LEU A 37 -6.34 19.07 -18.79
CA LEU A 37 -7.21 17.89 -18.71
C LEU A 37 -7.87 17.76 -17.34
N LEU A 38 -7.06 17.76 -16.29
CA LEU A 38 -7.52 17.49 -14.92
C LEU A 38 -7.16 18.62 -13.96
N GLN A 39 -6.19 19.47 -14.32
CA GLN A 39 -5.67 20.55 -13.47
C GLN A 39 -5.47 20.08 -12.02
N ILE A 40 -4.63 19.06 -11.86
CA ILE A 40 -4.26 18.51 -10.55
C ILE A 40 -3.56 19.57 -9.70
N HIS A 41 -3.65 19.47 -8.38
CA HIS A 41 -2.88 20.30 -7.46
C HIS A 41 -2.10 19.42 -6.48
N PRO A 42 -1.00 18.80 -6.96
CA PRO A 42 -0.21 17.86 -6.18
C PRO A 42 0.51 18.58 -5.05
N PHE A 43 0.50 18.00 -3.85
CA PHE A 43 1.19 18.55 -2.69
C PHE A 43 2.44 17.75 -2.31
N ASP A 44 2.26 16.46 -2.05
CA ASP A 44 3.36 15.55 -1.71
C ASP A 44 3.29 14.29 -2.57
N LEU A 45 4.43 13.64 -2.80
CA LEU A 45 4.53 12.44 -3.62
C LEU A 45 5.34 11.33 -2.96
N ALA A 46 4.98 10.10 -3.28
CA ALA A 46 5.72 8.91 -2.93
C ALA A 46 5.83 7.99 -4.14
N VAL A 47 6.96 7.29 -4.26
CA VAL A 47 7.22 6.38 -5.37
C VAL A 47 7.40 4.99 -4.81
N TYR A 48 6.69 4.03 -5.41
CA TYR A 48 6.82 2.62 -5.07
C TYR A 48 6.78 1.79 -6.35
N GLN A 49 7.83 1.01 -6.55
CA GLN A 49 8.05 0.27 -7.80
C GLN A 49 7.98 1.23 -9.01
N ASP A 50 7.18 0.91 -10.02
CA ASP A 50 6.99 1.71 -11.24
C ASP A 50 5.76 2.63 -11.15
N ASN A 51 5.30 2.95 -9.94
CA ASN A 51 4.15 3.82 -9.71
C ASN A 51 4.52 5.04 -8.89
N VAL A 52 3.96 6.18 -9.31
CA VAL A 52 4.02 7.45 -8.59
C VAL A 52 2.66 7.71 -7.97
N TYR A 53 2.65 7.97 -6.67
CA TYR A 53 1.48 8.31 -5.88
C TYR A 53 1.62 9.76 -5.41
N TRP A 54 0.54 10.54 -5.45
CA TRP A 54 0.56 11.90 -4.92
C TRP A 54 -0.75 12.25 -4.22
N THR A 55 -0.67 13.17 -3.28
CA THR A 55 -1.84 13.80 -2.66
C THR A 55 -2.27 14.99 -3.49
N ASP A 56 -3.57 15.06 -3.77
CA ASP A 56 -4.16 16.14 -4.56
C ASP A 56 -5.18 16.93 -3.75
N TRP A 57 -4.97 18.24 -3.64
CA TRP A 57 -5.88 19.12 -2.89
C TRP A 57 -7.20 19.39 -3.57
N ARG A 58 -7.25 19.44 -4.90
CA ARG A 58 -8.49 19.72 -5.65
C ARG A 58 -9.43 18.53 -5.62
N TYR A 59 -8.88 17.33 -5.76
CA TYR A 59 -9.64 16.08 -5.73
C TYR A 59 -9.80 15.53 -4.31
N THR A 60 -9.08 16.08 -3.32
CA THR A 60 -9.03 15.56 -1.94
C THR A 60 -8.77 14.05 -1.92
N ALA A 61 -7.78 13.62 -2.70
CA ALA A 61 -7.55 12.23 -3.04
C ALA A 61 -6.06 11.90 -3.07
N VAL A 62 -5.73 10.62 -2.90
CA VAL A 62 -4.46 10.05 -3.35
C VAL A 62 -4.66 9.56 -4.77
N ILE A 63 -3.79 9.98 -5.68
CA ILE A 63 -3.85 9.57 -7.08
C ILE A 63 -2.58 8.77 -7.39
N ARG A 64 -2.71 7.73 -8.21
CA ARG A 64 -1.60 6.91 -8.67
C ARG A 64 -1.50 6.97 -10.19
N VAL A 65 -0.28 7.00 -10.71
CA VAL A 65 0.02 6.79 -12.14
C VAL A 65 1.25 5.92 -12.29
N HIS A 66 1.32 5.11 -13.35
CA HIS A 66 2.56 4.44 -13.72
C HIS A 66 3.57 5.46 -14.25
N VAL A 67 4.87 5.22 -14.08
CA VAL A 67 5.96 6.11 -14.55
C VAL A 67 5.97 6.39 -16.06
N ASN A 68 5.16 5.68 -16.85
CA ASN A 68 5.00 5.90 -18.30
C ASN A 68 3.81 6.83 -18.63
N GLY A 69 3.16 7.40 -17.62
CA GLY A 69 2.01 8.30 -17.75
C GLY A 69 0.67 7.60 -17.97
N ARG A 70 0.58 6.27 -17.82
CA ARG A 70 -0.67 5.50 -18.01
C ARG A 70 -1.23 4.96 -16.69
N GLY A 71 -2.49 4.55 -16.73
CA GLY A 71 -3.15 3.84 -15.61
C GLY A 71 -3.40 4.74 -14.41
N LEU A 72 -4.10 5.85 -14.64
CA LEU A 72 -4.54 6.78 -13.59
C LEU A 72 -5.62 6.14 -12.73
N ASP A 73 -5.33 5.98 -11.44
CA ASP A 73 -6.30 5.55 -10.43
C ASP A 73 -6.44 6.64 -9.37
N ILE A 74 -7.69 6.93 -8.99
CA ILE A 74 -8.03 7.94 -7.97
C ILE A 74 -8.58 7.22 -6.75
N PHE A 75 -7.90 7.38 -5.62
CA PHE A 75 -8.31 6.88 -4.32
C PHE A 75 -8.79 8.08 -3.49
N SER A 76 -10.08 8.14 -3.17
CA SER A 76 -10.68 9.21 -2.38
C SER A 76 -11.09 8.73 -0.98
N PRO A 77 -10.14 8.54 -0.04
CA PRO A 77 -10.49 8.33 1.35
C PRO A 77 -11.28 9.53 1.87
N ALA A 78 -12.42 9.28 2.51
CA ALA A 78 -13.32 10.32 3.02
C ALA A 78 -12.68 11.33 3.99
N LEU A 79 -11.46 11.04 4.48
CA LEU A 79 -10.74 11.80 5.51
C LEU A 79 -9.54 12.60 4.97
N LEU A 80 -9.30 12.62 3.65
CA LEU A 80 -8.08 13.23 3.09
C LEU A 80 -8.07 14.76 3.03
N GLN A 81 -9.12 15.43 3.51
CA GLN A 81 -9.27 16.89 3.49
C GLN A 81 -8.18 17.66 4.26
N LEU A 82 -7.37 16.97 5.07
CA LEU A 82 -6.28 17.58 5.86
C LEU A 82 -4.92 16.88 5.67
N ALA A 83 -4.81 15.90 4.77
CA ALA A 83 -3.59 15.14 4.61
C ALA A 83 -2.58 15.88 3.71
N GLY A 84 -1.56 16.45 4.32
CA GLY A 84 -0.45 17.10 3.63
C GLY A 84 0.73 16.16 3.31
N GLY A 85 0.69 14.89 3.67
CA GLY A 85 1.84 14.00 3.45
C GLY A 85 1.42 12.66 2.91
N ILE A 86 2.27 12.05 2.07
CA ILE A 86 2.16 10.66 1.68
C ILE A 86 3.50 9.96 1.87
N HIS A 87 3.45 8.84 2.59
CA HIS A 87 4.60 7.96 2.75
C HIS A 87 4.14 6.52 2.50
N ILE A 88 4.93 5.79 1.73
CA ILE A 88 4.66 4.38 1.46
C ILE A 88 5.52 3.55 2.41
N GLN A 89 4.86 2.74 3.23
CA GLN A 89 5.49 1.82 4.14
C GLN A 89 5.15 0.39 3.73
N GLU A 90 6.18 -0.40 3.45
CA GLU A 90 6.04 -1.85 3.38
C GLU A 90 5.78 -2.35 4.82
N GLU A 91 4.68 -3.05 5.05
CA GLU A 91 4.54 -3.80 6.30
C GLU A 91 5.52 -4.99 6.27
N PRO A 92 6.26 -5.23 7.37
CA PRO A 92 7.11 -6.41 7.44
C PRO A 92 6.24 -7.67 7.43
N ASP A 93 6.73 -8.75 6.81
CA ASP A 93 6.13 -10.06 7.00
C ASP A 93 6.39 -10.50 8.45
N PHE A 94 5.36 -10.47 9.28
CA PHE A 94 5.48 -10.79 10.69
C PHE A 94 5.71 -12.29 10.92
N CYS A 95 5.46 -13.13 9.91
CA CYS A 95 5.72 -14.57 9.94
C CYS A 95 7.15 -14.98 9.55
N ASP A 96 7.97 -14.07 9.00
CA ASP A 96 9.35 -14.37 8.57
C ASP A 96 10.23 -14.89 9.74
N SER A 97 9.97 -14.37 10.94
CA SER A 97 10.65 -14.80 12.18
C SER A 97 10.19 -16.17 12.73
N SER A 98 9.25 -16.85 12.05
CA SER A 98 8.58 -18.05 12.54
C SER A 98 8.07 -17.92 13.98
N PRO A 99 7.21 -16.91 14.27
CA PRO A 99 6.84 -16.56 15.65
C PRO A 99 5.89 -17.57 16.32
N CYS A 100 5.25 -18.45 15.55
CA CYS A 100 4.35 -19.47 16.06
C CYS A 100 5.13 -20.71 16.52
N ASN A 101 4.89 -21.14 17.77
CA ASN A 101 5.51 -22.34 18.32
C ASN A 101 4.62 -23.57 18.10
N HIS A 102 5.19 -24.78 18.17
CA HIS A 102 4.46 -26.06 18.20
C HIS A 102 3.72 -26.49 16.91
N GLY A 103 4.16 -26.05 15.73
CA GLY A 103 3.62 -26.55 14.45
C GLY A 103 2.27 -25.94 14.04
N GLU A 104 1.96 -24.76 14.60
CA GLU A 104 0.85 -23.90 14.19
C GLU A 104 1.14 -23.22 12.84
N THR A 105 0.09 -22.87 12.11
CA THR A 105 0.23 -22.10 10.87
C THR A 105 0.24 -20.61 11.18
N CYS A 106 1.34 -19.93 10.85
CA CYS A 106 1.41 -18.46 10.93
C CYS A 106 0.65 -17.82 9.77
N MET A 107 -0.20 -16.85 10.09
CA MET A 107 -0.91 -16.01 9.13
C MET A 107 -0.50 -14.55 9.36
N ASP A 108 0.13 -13.96 8.34
CA ASP A 108 0.46 -12.53 8.32
C ASP A 108 -0.82 -11.70 8.18
N VAL A 109 -0.96 -10.67 9.02
CA VAL A 109 -2.14 -9.78 9.06
C VAL A 109 -1.70 -8.32 9.18
N VAL A 110 -2.61 -7.39 8.86
CA VAL A 110 -2.31 -5.95 8.94
C VAL A 110 -1.87 -5.59 10.36
N ASN A 111 -0.67 -5.01 10.48
CA ASN A 111 -0.01 -4.68 11.76
C ASN A 111 0.28 -5.88 12.70
N GLY A 112 0.42 -7.12 12.21
CA GLY A 112 0.86 -8.24 13.06
C GLY A 112 0.79 -9.65 12.44
N PHE A 113 0.76 -10.69 13.28
CA PHE A 113 0.54 -12.08 12.85
C PHE A 113 -0.50 -12.78 13.73
N THR A 114 -1.13 -13.82 13.20
CA THR A 114 -2.02 -14.73 13.94
C THR A 114 -1.59 -16.17 13.75
N CYS A 115 -1.47 -16.92 14.84
CA CYS A 115 -1.18 -18.36 14.79
C CYS A 115 -2.47 -19.17 14.79
N LEU A 116 -2.61 -20.08 13.82
CA LEU A 116 -3.76 -20.96 13.68
C LEU A 116 -3.41 -22.38 14.16
N CYS A 117 -4.13 -22.89 15.16
CA CYS A 117 -3.98 -24.26 15.62
C CYS A 117 -4.66 -25.26 14.67
N PRO A 118 -4.18 -26.52 14.60
CA PRO A 118 -4.86 -27.59 13.91
C PRO A 118 -6.28 -27.82 14.42
N SER A 119 -7.17 -28.29 13.54
CA SER A 119 -8.59 -28.52 13.87
C SER A 119 -8.73 -29.59 14.96
N GLY A 120 -9.32 -29.24 16.10
CA GLY A 120 -9.68 -30.20 17.16
C GLY A 120 -8.82 -30.18 18.43
N SER A 121 -7.84 -29.28 18.56
CA SER A 121 -7.04 -29.13 19.78
C SER A 121 -7.60 -28.02 20.70
N PRO A 122 -7.95 -28.31 21.97
CA PRO A 122 -8.22 -27.27 22.95
C PRO A 122 -6.92 -26.64 23.48
N ALA A 123 -6.77 -25.34 23.22
CA ALA A 123 -5.89 -24.34 23.85
C ALA A 123 -4.35 -24.52 23.77
N CYS A 124 -3.71 -23.84 22.82
CA CYS A 124 -2.39 -23.26 23.06
C CYS A 124 -2.56 -21.96 23.86
N SER A 125 -1.97 -21.95 25.06
CA SER A 125 -1.90 -20.77 25.93
C SER A 125 -0.52 -20.16 25.76
N SER A 126 -0.40 -18.88 25.41
CA SER A 126 0.68 -18.05 25.97
C SER A 126 0.63 -16.57 25.53
N SER A 127 0.60 -15.71 26.55
CA SER A 127 1.35 -14.45 26.71
C SER A 127 1.76 -13.65 25.48
N GLY A 128 1.22 -12.42 25.36
CA GLY A 128 2.03 -11.32 24.82
C GLY A 128 1.39 -10.31 23.88
N GLY A 129 0.10 -10.38 23.55
CA GLY A 129 -0.57 -9.28 22.84
C GLY A 129 -1.69 -9.72 21.90
N THR A 130 -2.92 -9.66 22.41
CA THR A 130 -4.20 -9.76 21.70
C THR A 130 -4.48 -11.07 20.94
N THR A 131 -4.98 -12.06 21.68
CA THR A 131 -5.68 -13.23 21.17
C THR A 131 -7.07 -12.84 20.64
N ILE A 132 -7.34 -13.03 19.35
CA ILE A 132 -8.72 -13.12 18.86
C ILE A 132 -9.01 -14.58 18.53
N CYS A 133 -9.78 -15.23 19.41
CA CYS A 133 -10.33 -16.56 19.18
C CYS A 133 -11.44 -16.47 18.13
N VAL A 134 -11.12 -16.55 16.84
CA VAL A 134 -12.14 -16.78 15.82
C VAL A 134 -12.30 -18.29 15.66
N PHE A 135 -13.45 -18.83 16.10
CA PHE A 135 -13.92 -20.08 15.55
C PHE A 135 -14.12 -19.88 14.05
N ILE A 136 -13.13 -20.25 13.23
CA ILE A 136 -13.39 -20.48 11.82
C ILE A 136 -14.23 -21.76 11.80
N LEU A 137 -15.55 -21.59 11.84
CA LEU A 137 -16.44 -22.59 11.28
C LEU A 137 -15.93 -22.80 9.85
N LYS A 138 -15.24 -23.92 9.61
CA LYS A 138 -15.02 -24.42 8.26
C LYS A 138 -16.38 -24.35 7.60
N LYS A 139 -16.55 -23.40 6.67
CA LYS A 139 -17.69 -23.41 5.76
C LYS A 139 -17.52 -24.71 4.99
N MET A 140 -18.27 -25.74 5.38
CA MET A 140 -18.31 -26.99 4.65
C MET A 140 -18.78 -26.65 3.23
N PRO A 141 -18.07 -27.09 2.18
CA PRO A 141 -18.63 -27.05 0.85
C PRO A 141 -19.65 -28.18 0.77
N MET A 142 -20.93 -27.86 0.95
CA MET A 142 -22.00 -28.75 0.49
C MET A 142 -22.34 -28.35 -0.94
N PHE A 143 -21.68 -29.03 -1.89
CA PHE A 143 -22.26 -29.33 -3.18
C PHE A 143 -23.61 -30.04 -2.95
N GLN A 144 -24.70 -29.54 -3.51
CA GLN A 144 -25.36 -30.13 -4.69
C GLN A 144 -26.68 -29.41 -5.00
N ASN A 145 -26.88 -29.21 -6.29
CA ASN A 145 -28.16 -28.93 -6.92
C ASN A 145 -29.19 -30.02 -6.59
N LYS A 146 -30.42 -29.64 -6.26
CA LYS A 146 -31.64 -30.02 -7.00
C LYS A 146 -32.83 -29.19 -6.55
#